data_AF-A0A9P7KP16-F1
#
_entry.id   AF-A0A9P7KP16-F1
#
_cell.length_a   1.000
_cell.length_b   1.000
_cell.length_c   1.000
_cell.angle_alpha   90.00
_cell.angle_beta   90.00
_cell.angle_gamma   90.00
#
_symmetry.space_group_name_H-M   'P 1'
#
loop_
_entity.id
_entity.type
_entity.pdbx_description
1 polymer ?
#
loop_
_entity_poly.entity_id
_entity_poly.type
_entity_poly.pdbx_seq_one_letter_code
_entity_poly.pdbx_strand_id
1 'polypeptide(L)'
;MSGNRYPCITQRDDEPSLVADVSSDLDVPSIVLGYDSIIPRWKTPTTLKWYLKEESFTSEDRAERAATALNQAAEEWENIDFGVTVRQTENAQEANFNLVYRKNPRNQPVELGLGFFPHDADRDMFIFTVALLPQRRHMLKNVFLHELGHVFGLRHEFGLTETVPAKQFMTKNPMSVMEYNEVPTIQETDKEGIRAFYKLAEGFDLDGSPVTDFLPKLRSSNHA
;
A
#
# COMPACT_ATOMS: atom_id res chain seq x y z
N MET A 1 -4.43 -20.79 -19.78
CA MET A 1 -5.22 -19.55 -19.59
C MET A 1 -4.50 -18.76 -18.51
N SER A 2 -3.72 -17.74 -18.91
CA SER A 2 -2.91 -16.95 -17.99
C SER A 2 -3.79 -15.90 -17.31
N GLY A 3 -4.10 -16.09 -16.03
CA GLY A 3 -4.82 -15.11 -15.23
C GLY A 3 -4.07 -13.78 -15.19
N ASN A 4 -4.78 -12.68 -15.39
CA ASN A 4 -4.22 -11.32 -15.32
C ASN A 4 -3.93 -11.00 -13.85
N ARG A 5 -2.69 -11.20 -13.43
CA ARG A 5 -2.22 -10.77 -12.10
C ARG A 5 -2.23 -9.24 -12.01
N TYR A 6 -2.66 -8.68 -10.88
CA TYR A 6 -2.43 -7.27 -10.54
C TYR A 6 -0.92 -7.04 -10.39
N PRO A 7 -0.32 -6.05 -11.04
CA PRO A 7 1.10 -5.76 -10.87
C PRO A 7 1.33 -4.53 -9.98
N CYS A 8 2.05 -4.75 -8.87
CA CYS A 8 2.62 -3.75 -7.98
C CYS A 8 4.13 -3.99 -7.84
N ILE A 9 4.91 -2.96 -7.56
CA ILE A 9 6.36 -3.08 -7.33
C ILE A 9 6.82 -2.52 -5.99
N THR A 10 5.92 -2.10 -5.12
CA THR A 10 6.25 -1.49 -3.82
C THR A 10 7.20 -2.36 -2.98
N GLN A 11 7.31 -3.66 -3.27
CA GLN A 11 8.13 -4.62 -2.52
C GLN A 11 9.27 -5.26 -3.31
N ARG A 12 9.43 -4.96 -4.61
CA ARG A 12 10.47 -5.58 -5.44
C ARG A 12 11.76 -4.75 -5.43
N ASP A 13 12.72 -5.16 -4.61
CA ASP A 13 14.13 -4.90 -4.86
C ASP A 13 14.67 -5.99 -5.82
N ASP A 14 14.47 -5.78 -7.12
CA ASP A 14 14.98 -6.54 -8.28
C ASP A 14 14.70 -8.07 -8.42
N GLU A 15 14.07 -8.40 -9.57
CA GLU A 15 13.92 -9.69 -10.29
C GLU A 15 13.03 -10.84 -9.72
N PRO A 16 12.38 -11.64 -10.60
CA PRO A 16 11.38 -12.64 -10.22
C PRO A 16 12.01 -14.00 -9.94
N SER A 17 11.74 -14.58 -8.78
CA SER A 17 11.87 -16.02 -8.58
C SER A 17 10.52 -16.71 -8.65
N LEU A 18 10.37 -17.53 -9.70
CA LEU A 18 9.34 -18.55 -9.85
C LEU A 18 9.43 -19.56 -8.71
N VAL A 19 8.35 -19.76 -7.94
CA VAL A 19 7.61 -21.03 -7.75
C VAL A 19 6.71 -20.93 -6.52
N ALA A 20 5.48 -21.44 -6.64
CA ALA A 20 4.97 -22.46 -5.71
C ALA A 20 3.61 -22.98 -6.16
N ASP A 21 3.52 -24.30 -6.22
CA ASP A 21 2.28 -25.08 -6.10
C ASP A 21 2.16 -25.55 -4.63
N VAL A 22 0.93 -25.94 -4.26
CA VAL A 22 0.46 -26.66 -3.07
C VAL A 22 0.62 -26.05 -1.66
N SER A 23 -0.52 -25.68 -1.05
CA SER A 23 -1.25 -26.55 -0.11
C SER A 23 -2.27 -25.71 0.67
N SER A 24 -3.55 -26.07 0.54
CA SER A 24 -4.63 -25.65 1.42
C SER A 24 -4.42 -26.21 2.82
N ASP A 25 -4.54 -25.39 3.87
CA ASP A 25 -5.36 -25.71 5.04
C ASP A 25 -5.44 -24.57 6.09
N LEU A 26 -6.69 -24.39 6.56
CA LEU A 26 -7.25 -23.65 7.70
C LEU A 26 -7.43 -22.10 7.57
N ASP A 27 -8.70 -21.73 7.31
CA ASP A 27 -9.27 -20.37 7.31
C ASP A 27 -9.25 -19.73 8.71
N VAL A 28 -8.17 -19.03 9.03
CA VAL A 28 -8.12 -17.98 10.04
C VAL A 28 -7.58 -16.71 9.34
N PRO A 29 -7.96 -15.48 9.72
CA PRO A 29 -7.56 -14.25 9.00
C PRO A 29 -6.06 -13.85 9.09
N SER A 30 -5.48 -13.12 8.12
CA SER A 30 -4.12 -12.49 8.21
C SER A 30 -3.84 -11.24 7.38
N ILE A 31 -2.66 -10.68 7.67
CA ILE A 31 -1.83 -9.80 6.84
C ILE A 31 -0.35 -10.24 6.88
N VAL A 32 0.46 -9.84 5.89
CA VAL A 32 1.92 -9.98 5.93
C VAL A 32 2.57 -8.66 6.34
N LEU A 33 3.63 -8.73 7.15
CA LEU A 33 4.32 -7.58 7.75
C LEU A 33 5.84 -7.66 7.57
N GLY A 34 6.56 -6.60 7.91
CA GLY A 34 8.01 -6.62 8.11
C GLY A 34 8.87 -6.28 6.89
N TYR A 35 9.83 -5.38 7.07
CA TYR A 35 10.82 -5.01 6.06
C TYR A 35 12.22 -5.15 6.68
N ASP A 36 13.01 -6.10 6.14
CA ASP A 36 14.32 -6.47 6.66
C ASP A 36 14.28 -6.88 8.15
N SER A 37 14.82 -6.04 9.03
CA SER A 37 14.98 -6.32 10.46
C SER A 37 13.88 -5.73 11.34
N ILE A 38 12.92 -4.99 10.77
CA ILE A 38 11.88 -4.28 11.52
C ILE A 38 10.48 -4.53 10.96
N ILE A 39 9.46 -4.28 11.77
CA ILE A 39 8.06 -4.20 11.32
C ILE A 39 7.60 -2.74 11.40
N PRO A 40 7.67 -1.98 10.30
CA PRO A 40 7.38 -0.55 10.33
C PRO A 40 5.88 -0.28 10.36
N ARG A 41 5.43 0.59 11.28
CA ARG A 41 4.07 1.13 11.32
C ARG A 41 4.05 2.60 11.71
N TRP A 42 2.94 3.27 11.51
CA TRP A 42 2.76 4.62 12.04
C TRP A 42 2.40 4.57 13.52
N LYS A 43 3.00 5.46 14.31
CA LYS A 43 2.58 5.68 15.70
C LYS A 43 1.14 6.18 15.72
N THR A 44 0.26 5.56 16.51
CA THR A 44 -1.15 5.97 16.62
C THR A 44 -1.44 6.79 17.88
N PRO A 45 -2.48 7.66 17.85
CA PRO A 45 -3.25 8.06 16.67
C PRO A 45 -2.45 8.97 15.73
N THR A 46 -2.63 8.81 14.41
CA THR A 46 -1.95 9.64 13.39
C THR A 46 -2.86 10.01 12.23
N THR A 47 -2.64 11.19 11.66
CA THR A 47 -3.20 11.61 10.37
C THR A 47 -2.08 11.83 9.37
N LEU A 48 -2.15 11.16 8.22
CA LEU A 48 -1.31 11.43 7.06
C LEU A 48 -2.04 12.40 6.14
N LYS A 49 -1.38 13.51 5.80
CA LYS A 49 -1.85 14.45 4.80
C LYS A 49 -1.20 14.17 3.45
N TRP A 50 -1.97 14.25 2.37
CA TRP A 50 -1.47 14.10 1.02
C TRP A 50 -1.87 15.26 0.12
N TYR A 51 -0.98 15.65 -0.80
CA TYR A 51 -1.23 16.72 -1.76
C TYR A 51 -1.29 16.18 -3.19
N LEU A 52 -2.22 16.70 -4.01
CA LEU A 52 -2.32 16.32 -5.41
C LEU A 52 -1.30 17.10 -6.23
N LYS A 53 -0.32 16.43 -6.82
CA LYS A 53 0.63 17.06 -7.73
C LYS A 53 0.04 17.17 -9.14
N GLU A 54 -0.95 18.03 -9.30
CA GLU A 54 -1.78 18.16 -10.51
C GLU A 54 -0.95 18.32 -11.79
N GLU A 55 0.14 19.08 -11.73
CA GLU A 55 1.03 19.33 -12.86
C GLU A 55 1.73 18.08 -13.40
N SER A 56 1.75 17.00 -12.61
CA SER A 56 2.24 15.71 -13.08
C SER A 56 1.26 15.02 -14.03
N PHE A 57 -0.04 15.31 -13.95
CA PHE A 57 -1.08 14.62 -14.72
C PHE A 57 -1.20 15.15 -16.15
N THR A 58 -1.64 14.27 -17.06
CA THR A 58 -1.82 14.65 -18.48
C THR A 58 -3.10 15.44 -18.76
N SER A 59 -4.01 15.54 -17.79
CA SER A 59 -5.25 16.31 -17.86
C SER A 59 -5.87 16.47 -16.47
N GLU A 60 -6.60 17.55 -16.25
CA GLU A 60 -7.33 17.84 -15.01
C GLU A 60 -8.32 16.73 -14.63
N ASP A 61 -9.14 16.24 -15.57
CA ASP A 61 -10.05 15.09 -15.36
C ASP A 61 -9.34 13.86 -14.76
N ARG A 62 -8.09 13.61 -15.16
CA ARG A 62 -7.33 12.45 -14.66
C ARG A 62 -6.81 12.70 -13.26
N ALA A 63 -6.40 13.92 -12.96
CA ALA A 63 -5.96 14.32 -11.62
C ALA A 63 -7.14 14.24 -10.64
N GLU A 64 -8.28 14.84 -10.99
CA GLU A 64 -9.51 14.82 -10.18
C GLU A 64 -10.01 13.39 -9.93
N ARG A 65 -10.03 12.55 -10.97
CA ARG A 65 -10.42 11.15 -10.82
C ARG A 65 -9.49 10.36 -9.91
N ALA A 66 -8.18 10.59 -9.99
CA ALA A 66 -7.21 9.92 -9.13
C ALA A 66 -7.35 10.39 -7.68
N ALA A 67 -7.51 11.70 -7.47
CA ALA A 67 -7.76 12.29 -6.15
C ALA A 67 -9.04 11.75 -5.51
N THR A 68 -10.14 11.72 -6.27
CA THR A 68 -11.42 11.16 -5.84
C THR A 68 -11.27 9.70 -5.41
N ALA A 69 -10.60 8.88 -6.22
CA ALA A 69 -10.39 7.47 -5.92
C ALA A 69 -9.50 7.24 -4.68
N LEU A 70 -8.45 8.06 -4.50
CA LEU A 70 -7.59 7.98 -3.30
C LEU A 70 -8.36 8.40 -2.03
N ASN A 71 -9.19 9.45 -2.11
CA ASN A 71 -10.04 9.85 -0.98
C ASN A 71 -11.05 8.75 -0.61
N GLN A 72 -11.68 8.10 -1.59
CA GLN A 72 -12.57 6.97 -1.34
C GLN A 72 -11.85 5.79 -0.71
N ALA A 73 -10.63 5.48 -1.16
CA ALA A 73 -9.83 4.42 -0.57
C ALA A 73 -9.40 4.76 0.87
N ALA A 74 -9.03 6.01 1.13
CA ALA A 74 -8.69 6.52 2.45
C ALA A 74 -9.87 6.44 3.43
N GLU A 75 -11.07 6.81 2.98
CA GLU A 75 -12.32 6.71 3.76
C GLU A 75 -12.65 5.24 4.09
N GLU A 76 -12.47 4.33 3.12
CA GLU A 76 -12.72 2.89 3.34
C GLU A 76 -11.77 2.30 4.40
N TRP A 77 -10.50 2.68 4.38
CA TRP A 77 -9.54 2.30 5.43
C TRP A 77 -9.84 2.96 6.78
N GLU A 78 -10.22 4.24 6.80
CA GLU A 78 -10.57 4.94 8.04
C GLU A 78 -11.76 4.28 8.74
N ASN A 79 -12.77 3.82 8.00
CA ASN A 79 -13.93 3.13 8.55
C ASN A 79 -13.58 1.81 9.28
N ILE A 80 -12.34 1.31 9.13
CA ILE A 80 -11.84 0.16 9.89
C ILE A 80 -11.44 0.57 11.32
N ASP A 81 -11.11 1.83 11.57
CA ASP A 81 -10.77 2.36 12.89
C ASP A 81 -9.59 1.62 13.56
N PHE A 82 -8.40 1.75 12.96
CA PHE A 82 -7.14 1.22 13.50
C PHE A 82 -6.16 2.32 13.96
N GLY A 83 -6.62 3.57 14.03
CA GLY A 83 -5.87 4.71 14.57
C GLY A 83 -5.02 5.50 13.57
N VAL A 84 -5.10 5.21 12.27
CA VAL A 84 -4.48 6.02 11.20
C VAL A 84 -5.57 6.57 10.29
N THR A 85 -5.49 7.85 9.96
CA THR A 85 -6.38 8.53 9.02
C THR A 85 -5.57 9.13 7.87
N VAL A 86 -6.15 9.19 6.68
CA VAL A 86 -5.51 9.78 5.49
C VAL A 86 -6.41 10.89 4.95
N ARG A 87 -5.83 12.07 4.68
CA ARG A 87 -6.57 13.28 4.29
C ARG A 87 -5.88 14.04 3.18
N GLN A 88 -6.64 14.52 2.20
CA GLN A 88 -6.12 15.45 1.22
C GLN A 88 -5.89 16.83 1.86
N THR A 89 -4.85 17.53 1.42
CA THR A 89 -4.60 18.95 1.71
C THR A 89 -4.44 19.71 0.39
N GLU A 90 -4.90 20.96 0.36
CA GLU A 90 -4.62 21.92 -0.73
C GLU A 90 -3.27 22.62 -0.54
N ASN A 91 -2.69 22.51 0.66
CA ASN A 91 -1.41 23.09 0.99
C ASN A 91 -0.30 22.02 0.91
N ALA A 92 0.53 22.09 -0.13
CA ALA A 92 1.64 21.16 -0.32
C ALA A 92 2.63 21.15 0.86
N GLN A 93 2.83 22.28 1.54
CA GLN A 93 3.72 22.38 2.70
C GLN A 93 3.19 21.62 3.94
N GLU A 94 1.93 21.20 3.94
CA GLU A 94 1.35 20.40 5.02
C GLU A 94 1.32 18.90 4.71
N ALA A 95 1.73 18.51 3.49
CA ALA A 95 1.62 17.13 3.04
C ALA A 95 2.79 16.27 3.57
N ASN A 96 2.47 15.04 3.96
CA ASN A 96 3.44 13.99 4.25
C ASN A 96 3.95 13.32 2.97
N PHE A 97 3.10 13.22 1.95
CA PHE A 97 3.45 12.71 0.62
C PHE A 97 2.59 13.39 -0.46
N ASN A 98 3.00 13.33 -1.72
CA ASN A 98 2.13 13.74 -2.83
C ASN A 98 1.60 12.52 -3.59
N LEU A 99 0.44 12.67 -4.21
CA LEU A 99 -0.03 11.80 -5.28
C LEU A 99 0.51 12.32 -6.61
N VAL A 100 1.30 11.50 -7.31
CA VAL A 100 2.03 11.89 -8.52
C VAL A 100 1.73 10.91 -9.66
N TYR A 101 1.40 11.44 -10.83
CA TYR A 101 1.30 10.62 -12.04
C TYR A 101 2.68 10.32 -12.64
N ARG A 102 2.87 9.08 -13.10
CA ARG A 102 4.03 8.68 -13.91
C ARG A 102 3.62 7.85 -15.12
N LYS A 103 4.44 7.93 -16.19
CA LYS A 103 4.29 7.01 -17.33
C LYS A 103 4.86 5.65 -16.96
N ASN A 104 4.18 4.57 -17.37
CA ASN A 104 4.76 3.24 -17.28
C ASN A 104 6.07 3.18 -18.10
N PRO A 105 7.14 2.58 -17.55
CA PRO A 105 8.36 2.29 -18.32
C PRO A 105 8.05 1.34 -19.48
N ARG A 106 8.67 1.55 -20.65
CA ARG A 106 8.37 0.77 -21.87
C ARG A 106 8.86 -0.69 -21.81
N ASN A 107 9.86 -0.98 -20.97
CA ASN A 107 10.58 -2.25 -20.93
C ASN A 107 10.47 -2.97 -19.58
N GLN A 108 9.43 -2.68 -18.82
CA GLN A 108 9.17 -3.29 -17.51
C GLN A 108 7.74 -3.84 -17.49
N PRO A 109 7.42 -4.74 -16.54
CA PRO A 109 6.03 -5.11 -16.28
C PRO A 109 5.14 -3.87 -16.16
N VAL A 110 3.92 -3.98 -16.66
CA VAL A 110 2.92 -2.94 -16.47
C VAL A 110 2.70 -2.80 -14.98
N GLU A 111 2.70 -1.59 -14.44
CA GLU A 111 2.44 -1.31 -13.01
C GLU A 111 1.22 -0.40 -12.91
N LEU A 112 0.42 -0.55 -11.86
CA LEU A 112 -0.78 0.27 -11.66
C LEU A 112 -0.54 1.39 -10.65
N GLY A 113 0.11 1.08 -9.53
CA GLY A 113 0.46 2.02 -8.48
C GLY A 113 1.82 1.70 -7.86
N LEU A 114 2.29 2.61 -7.01
CA LEU A 114 3.46 2.42 -6.17
C LEU A 114 3.28 3.25 -4.89
N GLY A 115 3.12 2.56 -3.77
CA GLY A 115 3.14 3.12 -2.42
C GLY A 115 4.55 3.23 -1.84
N PHE A 116 4.62 3.25 -0.51
CA PHE A 116 5.85 3.28 0.29
C PHE A 116 5.55 2.75 1.68
N PHE A 117 6.57 2.39 2.46
CA PHE A 117 6.40 1.93 3.84
C PHE A 117 6.61 3.05 4.86
N PRO A 118 6.14 2.91 6.11
CA PRO A 118 6.30 3.94 7.14
C PRO A 118 7.74 4.37 7.44
N HIS A 119 8.72 3.48 7.21
CA HIS A 119 10.13 3.78 7.40
C HIS A 119 10.77 4.54 6.22
N ASP A 120 10.10 4.57 5.07
CA ASP A 120 10.57 5.29 3.90
C ASP A 120 10.37 6.79 4.07
N ALA A 121 11.44 7.51 4.36
CA ALA A 121 11.40 8.96 4.39
C ALA A 121 11.26 9.55 2.97
N ASP A 122 10.54 10.67 2.87
CA ASP A 122 10.51 11.54 1.68
C ASP A 122 9.98 10.87 0.39
N ARG A 123 8.95 10.03 0.50
CA ARG A 123 8.32 9.34 -0.64
C ARG A 123 7.03 10.01 -1.12
N ASP A 124 6.69 9.73 -2.38
CA ASP A 124 5.40 10.01 -3.02
C ASP A 124 4.68 8.69 -3.26
N MET A 125 3.36 8.76 -3.37
CA MET A 125 2.58 7.70 -4.01
C MET A 125 2.50 7.97 -5.51
N PHE A 126 2.80 6.95 -6.33
CA PHE A 126 2.69 7.05 -7.77
C PHE A 126 1.48 6.31 -8.31
N ILE A 127 0.80 6.94 -9.28
CA ILE A 127 -0.20 6.28 -10.12
C ILE A 127 0.29 6.27 -11.56
N PHE A 128 0.21 5.13 -12.22
CA PHE A 128 0.76 4.96 -13.56
C PHE A 128 -0.29 5.09 -14.67
N THR A 129 0.15 5.37 -15.90
CA THR A 129 -0.71 5.51 -17.09
C THR A 129 -1.75 4.42 -17.23
N VAL A 130 -1.36 3.16 -17.04
CA VAL A 130 -2.28 2.04 -17.26
C VAL A 130 -3.47 2.08 -16.29
N ALA A 131 -3.27 2.46 -15.02
CA ALA A 131 -4.36 2.58 -14.05
C ALA A 131 -5.38 3.67 -14.41
N LEU A 132 -4.96 4.71 -15.12
CA LEU A 132 -5.83 5.82 -15.53
C LEU A 132 -6.58 5.57 -16.85
N LEU A 133 -6.33 4.44 -17.52
CA LEU A 133 -7.00 4.10 -18.78
C LEU A 133 -8.53 3.95 -18.59
N PRO A 134 -9.33 4.32 -19.61
CA PRO A 134 -10.79 4.27 -19.52
C PRO A 134 -11.35 2.92 -19.07
N GLN A 135 -10.73 1.81 -19.46
CA GLN A 135 -11.19 0.45 -19.17
C GLN A 135 -10.95 0.07 -17.70
N ARG A 136 -10.01 0.72 -17.00
CA ARG A 136 -9.64 0.43 -15.61
C ARG A 136 -10.23 1.41 -14.60
N ARG A 137 -11.09 2.33 -15.05
CA ARG A 137 -11.75 3.32 -14.18
C ARG A 137 -12.38 2.71 -12.93
N HIS A 138 -13.07 1.59 -13.09
CA HIS A 138 -13.77 0.89 -12.01
C HIS A 138 -12.83 0.32 -10.94
N MET A 139 -11.54 0.14 -11.25
CA MET A 139 -10.53 -0.43 -10.34
C MET A 139 -9.63 0.61 -9.70
N LEU A 140 -9.75 1.89 -10.06
CA LEU A 140 -8.79 2.90 -9.61
C LEU A 140 -8.80 3.07 -8.09
N LYS A 141 -9.99 2.99 -7.47
CA LYS A 141 -10.11 2.94 -6.01
C LYS A 141 -9.38 1.73 -5.43
N ASN A 142 -9.57 0.56 -6.04
CA ASN A 142 -8.97 -0.70 -5.61
C ASN A 142 -7.43 -0.69 -5.67
N VAL A 143 -6.86 -0.05 -6.69
CA VAL A 143 -5.42 0.24 -6.75
C VAL A 143 -4.99 1.01 -5.51
N PHE A 144 -5.68 2.08 -5.15
CA PHE A 144 -5.33 2.87 -3.96
C PHE A 144 -5.61 2.15 -2.65
N LEU A 145 -6.61 1.26 -2.56
CA LEU A 145 -6.81 0.41 -1.38
C LEU A 145 -5.56 -0.44 -1.11
N HIS A 146 -5.01 -1.04 -2.17
CA HIS A 146 -3.78 -1.83 -2.11
C HIS A 146 -2.56 -0.98 -1.74
N GLU A 147 -2.31 0.14 -2.45
CA GLU A 147 -1.13 0.97 -2.18
C GLU A 147 -1.19 1.62 -0.78
N LEU A 148 -2.37 1.97 -0.28
CA LEU A 148 -2.53 2.44 1.10
C LEU A 148 -2.21 1.34 2.12
N GLY A 149 -2.49 0.06 1.81
CA GLY A 149 -2.05 -1.06 2.64
C GLY A 149 -0.54 -1.03 2.88
N HIS A 150 0.27 -0.79 1.85
CA HIS A 150 1.71 -0.60 2.00
C HIS A 150 2.06 0.62 2.85
N VAL A 151 1.37 1.75 2.63
CA VAL A 151 1.53 2.96 3.45
C VAL A 151 1.26 2.66 4.92
N PHE A 152 0.39 1.71 5.25
CA PHE A 152 0.13 1.29 6.63
C PHE A 152 1.07 0.21 7.16
N GLY A 153 2.03 -0.27 6.37
CA GLY A 153 3.00 -1.29 6.77
C GLY A 153 2.64 -2.72 6.34
N LEU A 154 1.56 -2.91 5.57
CA LEU A 154 1.16 -4.23 5.07
C LEU A 154 2.01 -4.65 3.87
N ARG A 155 2.34 -5.93 3.79
CA ARG A 155 3.02 -6.56 2.67
C ARG A 155 2.10 -7.48 1.89
N HIS A 156 2.53 -7.83 0.68
CA HIS A 156 1.91 -8.84 -0.14
C HIS A 156 1.95 -10.21 0.54
N GLU A 157 0.92 -11.01 0.31
CA GLU A 157 0.81 -12.37 0.85
C GLU A 157 1.90 -13.32 0.31
N PHE A 158 2.46 -13.03 -0.88
CA PHE A 158 3.63 -13.74 -1.43
C PHE A 158 4.98 -13.20 -0.91
N GLY A 159 5.00 -12.13 -0.11
CA GLY A 159 6.21 -11.54 0.47
C GLY A 159 7.01 -12.52 1.34
N LEU A 160 6.38 -13.60 1.81
CA LEU A 160 7.04 -14.70 2.53
C LEU A 160 8.06 -15.47 1.69
N THR A 161 7.96 -15.37 0.37
CA THR A 161 8.87 -16.04 -0.59
C THR A 161 9.91 -15.11 -1.19
N GLU A 162 9.93 -13.83 -0.80
CA GLU A 162 10.87 -12.82 -1.31
C GLU A 162 12.18 -12.78 -0.51
N THR A 163 13.20 -12.16 -1.10
CA THR A 163 14.55 -12.01 -0.51
C THR A 163 14.57 -11.12 0.73
N VAL A 164 13.69 -10.11 0.79
CA VAL A 164 13.50 -9.25 1.96
C VAL A 164 12.54 -9.95 2.93
N PRO A 165 12.99 -10.36 4.14
CA PRO A 165 12.18 -11.11 5.08
C PRO A 165 10.83 -10.44 5.35
N ALA A 166 9.75 -11.17 5.11
CA ALA A 166 8.40 -10.82 5.54
C ALA A 166 7.93 -11.82 6.59
N LYS A 167 7.06 -11.37 7.48
CA LYS A 167 6.48 -12.18 8.56
C LYS A 167 4.99 -12.31 8.33
N GLN A 168 4.52 -13.55 8.32
CA GLN A 168 3.09 -13.83 8.34
C GLN A 168 2.57 -13.46 9.73
N PHE A 169 1.65 -12.51 9.80
CA PHE A 169 0.97 -12.18 11.05
C PHE A 169 -0.46 -12.71 10.97
N MET A 170 -0.79 -13.65 11.86
CA MET A 170 -2.00 -14.48 11.78
C MET A 170 -1.96 -15.46 10.58
N THR A 171 -3.07 -15.89 9.96
CA THR A 171 -3.07 -16.95 8.91
C THR A 171 -3.40 -16.49 7.47
N LYS A 172 -2.56 -16.90 6.50
CA LYS A 172 -2.58 -16.51 5.07
C LYS A 172 -3.99 -16.32 4.48
N ASN A 173 -4.20 -15.21 3.78
CA ASN A 173 -5.44 -14.94 3.07
C ASN A 173 -5.22 -14.64 1.57
N PRO A 174 -5.50 -15.62 0.67
CA PRO A 174 -5.35 -15.42 -0.77
C PRO A 174 -6.34 -14.41 -1.36
N MET A 175 -7.35 -13.99 -0.61
CA MET A 175 -8.30 -12.97 -1.05
C MET A 175 -7.95 -11.57 -0.55
N SER A 176 -6.85 -11.40 0.20
CA SER A 176 -6.43 -10.12 0.78
C SER A 176 -6.37 -9.02 -0.29
N VAL A 177 -6.67 -7.79 0.13
CA VAL A 177 -6.39 -6.59 -0.67
C VAL A 177 -4.92 -6.51 -1.08
N MET A 178 -4.01 -7.14 -0.32
CA MET A 178 -2.58 -7.20 -0.58
C MET A 178 -2.15 -8.35 -1.51
N GLU A 179 -3.07 -9.18 -2.01
CA GLU A 179 -2.77 -10.23 -2.98
C GLU A 179 -3.01 -9.73 -4.43
N TYR A 180 -2.40 -10.40 -5.42
CA TYR A 180 -2.55 -10.08 -6.85
C TYR A 180 -3.85 -10.57 -7.50
N ASN A 181 -4.96 -10.28 -6.83
CA ASN A 181 -6.30 -10.51 -7.33
C ASN A 181 -6.66 -9.55 -8.47
N GLU A 182 -7.49 -10.00 -9.41
CA GLU A 182 -7.90 -9.17 -10.57
C GLU A 182 -8.56 -7.85 -10.14
N VAL A 183 -9.22 -7.80 -8.98
CA VAL A 183 -9.77 -6.59 -8.36
C VAL A 183 -9.50 -6.64 -6.85
N PRO A 184 -8.46 -5.97 -6.33
CA PRO A 184 -8.14 -6.03 -4.90
C PRO A 184 -9.19 -5.28 -4.07
N THR A 185 -9.85 -5.95 -3.15
CA THR A 185 -10.84 -5.36 -2.23
C THR A 185 -10.46 -5.70 -0.79
N ILE A 186 -10.78 -4.80 0.15
CA ILE A 186 -10.58 -5.08 1.57
C ILE A 186 -11.52 -6.22 1.98
N GLN A 187 -10.94 -7.29 2.51
CA GLN A 187 -11.66 -8.39 3.13
C GLN A 187 -11.81 -8.15 4.63
N GLU A 188 -12.76 -8.83 5.30
CA GLU A 188 -12.87 -8.77 6.76
C GLU A 188 -11.56 -9.17 7.46
N THR A 189 -10.81 -10.08 6.85
CA THR A 189 -9.52 -10.52 7.35
C THR A 189 -8.45 -9.43 7.35
N ASP A 190 -8.43 -8.57 6.33
CA ASP A 190 -7.56 -7.39 6.28
C ASP A 190 -7.91 -6.43 7.43
N LYS A 191 -9.21 -6.26 7.72
CA LYS A 191 -9.71 -5.39 8.80
C LYS A 191 -9.32 -5.91 10.18
N GLU A 192 -9.47 -7.21 10.42
CA GLU A 192 -9.07 -7.84 11.68
C GLU A 192 -7.55 -7.82 11.86
N GLY A 193 -6.81 -8.17 10.81
CA GLY A 193 -5.35 -8.19 10.81
C GLY A 193 -4.75 -6.82 11.09
N ILE A 194 -5.20 -5.77 10.39
CA ILE A 194 -4.66 -4.43 10.62
C ILE A 194 -4.99 -3.90 12.02
N ARG A 195 -6.19 -4.16 12.55
CA ARG A 195 -6.56 -3.78 13.93
C ARG A 195 -5.70 -4.50 14.95
N ALA A 196 -5.44 -5.79 14.75
CA ALA A 196 -4.60 -6.58 15.65
C ALA A 196 -3.14 -6.09 15.60
N PHE A 197 -2.62 -5.81 14.41
CA PHE A 197 -1.27 -5.29 14.22
C PHE A 197 -1.06 -3.93 14.89
N TYR A 198 -1.98 -2.99 14.70
CA TYR A 198 -1.88 -1.66 15.31
C TYR A 198 -2.15 -1.65 16.83
N LYS A 199 -2.55 -2.79 17.42
CA LYS A 199 -2.66 -2.98 18.88
C LYS A 199 -1.40 -3.57 19.52
N LEU A 200 -0.44 -4.06 18.73
CA LEU A 200 0.83 -4.58 19.28
C LEU A 200 1.58 -3.46 20.02
N ALA A 201 2.34 -3.81 21.05
CA ALA A 201 3.20 -2.83 21.72
C ALA A 201 4.37 -2.41 20.80
N GLU A 202 4.85 -1.18 20.94
CA GLU A 202 6.13 -0.79 20.35
C GLU A 202 7.25 -1.70 20.87
N GLY A 203 8.10 -2.19 19.96
CA GLY A 203 9.14 -3.17 20.27
C GLY A 203 8.64 -4.60 20.48
N PHE A 204 7.36 -4.89 20.23
CA PHE A 204 6.87 -6.28 20.22
C PHE A 204 7.64 -7.07 19.16
N ASP A 205 8.33 -8.13 19.60
CA ASP A 205 9.13 -8.98 18.72
C ASP A 205 8.22 -10.02 18.04
N LEU A 206 8.15 -9.95 16.72
CA LEU A 206 7.50 -10.96 15.90
C LEU A 206 8.58 -11.72 15.12
N ASP A 207 8.93 -12.90 15.61
CA ASP A 207 9.93 -13.79 15.03
C ASP A 207 11.29 -13.11 14.77
N GLY A 208 11.79 -12.33 15.73
CA GLY A 208 13.07 -11.62 15.67
C GLY A 208 13.02 -10.26 14.99
N SER A 209 11.82 -9.78 14.61
CA SER A 209 11.62 -8.44 14.04
C SER A 209 10.73 -7.61 14.96
N PRO A 210 11.25 -6.55 15.60
CA PRO A 210 10.44 -5.69 16.44
C PRO A 210 9.50 -4.80 15.62
N VAL A 211 8.27 -4.67 16.11
CA VAL A 211 7.37 -3.59 15.70
C VAL A 211 8.02 -2.25 16.04
N THR A 212 8.12 -1.37 15.04
CA THR A 212 8.79 -0.08 15.14
C THR A 212 7.87 1.05 14.66
N ASP A 213 7.61 1.99 15.55
CA ASP A 213 6.74 3.15 15.35
C ASP A 213 7.49 4.29 14.64
N PHE A 214 6.93 4.74 13.54
CA PHE A 214 7.39 5.91 12.81
C PHE A 214 6.44 7.09 13.01
N LEU A 215 7.01 8.29 13.14
CA LEU A 215 6.27 9.54 13.08
C LEU A 215 6.25 10.04 11.63
N PRO A 216 5.08 10.43 11.09
CA PRO A 216 5.02 10.97 9.75
C PRO A 216 5.76 12.30 9.66
N LYS A 217 6.60 12.44 8.63
CA LYS A 217 7.35 13.66 8.35
C LYS A 217 6.69 14.42 7.21
N LEU A 218 6.82 15.74 7.21
CA LEU A 218 6.41 16.55 6.06
C LEU A 218 7.34 16.28 4.88
N ARG A 219 6.79 16.39 3.66
CA ARG A 219 7.53 16.11 2.44
C ARG A 219 8.55 17.22 2.19
N SER A 220 9.85 16.91 2.25
CA SER A 220 10.90 17.93 2.22
C SER A 220 10.93 18.71 0.90
N SER A 221 10.66 18.05 -0.22
CA SER A 221 10.62 18.70 -1.54
C SER A 221 9.52 19.75 -1.71
N ASN A 222 8.54 19.80 -0.81
CA ASN A 222 7.47 20.80 -0.85
C ASN A 222 7.89 22.13 -0.16
N HIS A 223 9.06 22.14 0.48
CA HIS A 223 9.64 23.29 1.20
C HIS A 223 10.96 23.79 0.58
N ALA A 224 11.37 23.22 -0.56
CA ALA A 224 12.60 23.55 -1.27
C ALA A 224 12.42 24.74 -2.23
#